data_AF-A0A3M1LYW6-F1
#
_entry.id   AF-A0A3M1LYW6-F1
#
_cell.length_a   1.000
_cell.length_b   1.000
_cell.length_c   1.000
_cell.angle_alpha   90.00
_cell.angle_beta   90.00
_cell.angle_gamma   90.00
#
_symmetry.space_group_name_H-M   'P 1'
#
loop_
_entity.id
_entity.type
_entity.pdbx_description
1 polymer ?
#
loop_
_entity_poly.entity_id
_entity_poly.type
_entity_poly.pdbx_seq_one_letter_code
_entity_poly.pdbx_strand_id
1 'polypeptide(L)' 'MYAPSLPRRIVCLTEETTETLYALGADDLIVGISGFTLRPPQARKT' A
#
# COMPACT_ATOMS: atom_id res chain seq x y z
N MET A 1 -15.40 -19.99 -14.40
CA MET A 1 -14.05 -19.74 -13.84
C MET A 1 -14.22 -18.87 -12.61
N TYR A 2 -13.74 -19.31 -11.45
CA TYR A 2 -13.71 -18.48 -10.24
C TYR A 2 -12.51 -17.54 -10.34
N ALA A 3 -12.77 -16.26 -10.57
CA ALA A 3 -11.78 -15.23 -10.29
C ALA A 3 -11.98 -14.83 -8.82
N PRO A 4 -11.02 -15.09 -7.92
CA PRO A 4 -11.14 -14.61 -6.56
C PRO A 4 -11.27 -13.08 -6.55
N SER A 5 -12.12 -12.55 -5.68
CA SER A 5 -12.20 -11.12 -5.46
C SER A 5 -10.84 -10.62 -4.95
N LEU A 6 -10.22 -9.69 -5.69
CA LEU A 6 -8.96 -9.08 -5.28
C LEU A 6 -9.16 -8.23 -4.00
N PRO A 7 -8.12 -8.09 -3.16
CA PRO A 7 -8.17 -7.21 -1.99
C PRO A 7 -8.50 -5.76 -2.36
N ARG A 8 -9.26 -5.08 -1.49
CA ARG A 8 -9.69 -3.67 -1.67
C ARG A 8 -9.31 -2.74 -0.52
N ARG A 9 -8.74 -3.29 0.56
CA ARG A 9 -8.27 -2.56 1.75
C ARG A 9 -7.00 -3.22 2.25
N ILE A 10 -5.85 -2.59 2.04
CA ILE A 10 -4.53 -3.20 2.23
C ILE A 10 -3.77 -2.44 3.33
N VAL A 11 -3.14 -3.18 4.23
CA VAL A 11 -2.20 -2.64 5.20
C VAL A 11 -0.79 -3.07 4.80
N CYS A 12 0.13 -2.11 4.66
CA CYS A 12 1.53 -2.37 4.33
C CYS A 12 2.38 -2.34 5.61
N LEU A 13 3.04 -3.45 5.95
CA LEU A 13 3.86 -3.54 7.15
C LEU A 13 5.35 -3.28 6.91
N THR A 14 5.76 -3.18 5.65
CA THR A 14 7.14 -2.88 5.26
C THR A 14 7.18 -1.70 4.30
N GLU A 15 8.37 -1.09 4.16
CA GLU A 15 8.57 0.00 3.21
C GLU A 15 8.39 -0.49 1.77
N GLU A 16 8.95 -1.65 1.43
CA GLU A 16 8.94 -2.22 0.09
C GLU A 16 7.51 -2.48 -0.41
N THR A 17 6.62 -2.96 0.48
CA THR A 17 5.21 -3.18 0.13
C THR A 17 4.46 -1.88 -0.09
N THR A 18 4.81 -0.81 0.65
CA THR A 18 4.25 0.52 0.42
C THR A 18 4.73 1.06 -0.93
N GLU A 19 6.04 1.06 -1.18
CA GLU A 19 6.62 1.54 -2.45
C GLU A 19 6.08 0.79 -3.66
N THR A 20 5.89 -0.53 -3.54
CA THR A 20 5.35 -1.35 -4.63
C THR A 20 3.95 -0.90 -5.03
N LEU A 21 3.04 -0.68 -4.09
CA LEU A 21 1.67 -0.26 -4.42
C LEU A 21 1.62 1.16 -4.97
N TYR A 22 2.46 2.06 -4.48
CA TYR A 22 2.61 3.39 -5.08
C TYR A 22 3.15 3.32 -6.51
N ALA A 23 4.16 2.48 -6.78
CA ALA A 23 4.72 2.29 -8.12
C ALA A 23 3.71 1.68 -9.09
N LEU A 24 2.79 0.85 -8.59
CA LEU A 24 1.68 0.28 -9.36
C LEU A 24 0.49 1.24 -9.55
N GLY A 25 0.51 2.42 -8.93
CA GLY A 25 -0.63 3.36 -8.93
C GLY A 25 -1.86 2.82 -8.20
N ALA A 26 -1.66 1.92 -7.23
CA ALA A 26 -2.70 1.25 -6.44
C ALA A 26 -2.71 1.73 -4.98
N ASP A 27 -2.19 2.93 -4.73
CA ASP A 27 -2.13 3.53 -3.39
C ASP A 27 -3.51 3.87 -2.81
N ASP A 28 -4.53 3.99 -3.67
CA ASP A 28 -5.95 4.15 -3.28
C ASP A 28 -6.50 2.97 -2.47
N LEU A 29 -5.88 1.79 -2.57
CA LEU A 29 -6.25 0.60 -1.82
C LEU A 29 -5.61 0.55 -0.43
N ILE A 30 -4.62 1.39 -0.15
CA ILE A 30 -3.88 1.39 1.13
C ILE A 30 -4.72 2.06 2.22
N VAL A 31 -5.01 1.31 3.28
CA VAL A 31 -5.75 1.79 4.46
C VAL A 31 -4.87 1.95 5.70
N GLY A 32 -3.59 1.59 5.62
CA GLY A 32 -2.62 1.77 6.68
C GLY A 32 -1.21 1.38 6.26
N ILE A 33 -0.21 2.05 6.82
CA ILE A 33 1.21 1.75 6.61
C ILE A 33 1.93 1.63 7.96
N SER A 34 3.06 0.93 7.97
CA SER A 34 3.96 0.89 9.12
C SER A 34 4.48 2.28 9.49
N GLY A 35 4.60 2.56 10.79
CA GLY A 35 5.24 3.79 11.28
C GLY A 35 6.74 3.88 10.92
N PHE A 36 7.35 2.77 10.49
CA PHE A 36 8.73 2.72 10.01
C PHE A 36 8.89 3.03 8.51
N THR A 37 7.80 3.09 7.74
CA THR A 37 7.86 3.43 6.31
C THR A 37 8.34 4.87 6.16
N LEU A 38 9.46 5.09 5.46
CA LEU A 38 10.00 6.43 5.13
C LEU A 38 9.76 6.79 3.66
N ARG A 39 9.67 5.78 2.79
CA ARG A 39 9.41 5.95 1.35
C ARG A 39 8.11 5.24 0.91
N PRO A 40 7.40 5.81 -0.06
CA PRO A 40 7.64 7.13 -0.65
C PRO A 40 7.19 8.27 0.30
N PRO A 41 7.75 9.51 0.19
CA PRO A 41 7.43 10.59 1.14
C PRO A 41 5.94 10.95 1.20
N GLN A 42 5.22 10.81 0.09
CA GLN A 42 3.78 11.10 0.01
C GLN A 42 2.90 10.05 0.71
N ALA A 43 3.46 8.88 1.09
CA ALA A 43 2.78 7.92 1.95
C ALA A 43 2.65 8.40 3.40
N ARG A 44 3.56 9.29 3.84
CA ARG A 44 3.46 9.98 5.13
C ARG A 44 2.61 11.23 4.99
N LYS A 45 1.28 11.05 4.95
CA LYS A 45 0.33 12.15 5.14
C LYS A 45 0.12 12.30 6.64
N THR A 46 0.88 13.20 7.27
CA THR A 46 0.61 13.66 8.65
C THR A 46 -0.60 14.57 8.68
#